data_AF-B5VU86-F1
#
_entry.id   AF-B5VU86-F1
#
_cell.length_a   1.000
_cell.length_b   1.000
_cell.length_c   1.000
_cell.angle_alpha   90.00
_cell.angle_beta   90.00
_cell.angle_gamma   90.00
#
_symmetry.space_group_name_H-M   'P 1'
#
loop_
_entity.id
_entity.type
_entity.pdbx_description
1 polymer ?
#
loop_
_entity_poly.entity_id
_entity_poly.type
_entity_poly.pdbx_seq_one_letter_code
_entity_poly.pdbx_strand_id
1 'polypeptide(L)'
;MIKGVIKQLKTAPQSALISKLNPIIRGWSNYYSGVVSSETFVKLDHITWLMLRAWTVSRCGKANHEKLTNYFRHGTVRLSNGKERHESWLFQTKDGFQLWKHNWTPLVRHTPIRPDATPYDGNWTYWATRKGQAIDTPNRVAKLLKKQKGKCKWCGLYFAPTDIVEVDHIVPRSQGGKDEYKNLQLLHRHTRDDQTALDNARAVP
;
A
#
# COMPACT_ATOMS: atom_id res chain seq x y z
N MET A 1 12.50 14.84 -6.59
CA MET A 1 11.03 15.00 -6.64
C MET A 1 10.50 15.97 -5.58
N ILE A 2 10.57 15.67 -4.28
CA ILE A 2 10.03 16.50 -3.17
C ILE A 2 10.51 17.97 -3.24
N LYS A 3 11.83 18.18 -3.39
CA LYS A 3 12.42 19.52 -3.54
C LYS A 3 11.79 20.34 -4.69
N GLY A 4 11.46 19.69 -5.80
CA GLY A 4 10.84 20.34 -6.96
C GLY A 4 9.42 20.81 -6.64
N VAL A 5 8.63 19.95 -6.00
CA VAL A 5 7.25 20.28 -5.56
C VAL A 5 7.26 21.46 -4.58
N ILE A 6 8.14 21.44 -3.57
CA ILE A 6 8.25 22.54 -2.60
C ILE A 6 8.63 23.86 -3.28
N LYS A 7 9.54 23.82 -4.27
CA LYS A 7 9.93 25.01 -5.05
C LYS A 7 8.78 25.57 -5.88
N GLN A 8 8.02 24.71 -6.54
CA GLN A 8 6.86 25.12 -7.35
C GLN A 8 5.74 25.71 -6.47
N LEU A 9 5.53 25.14 -5.28
CA LEU A 9 4.48 25.56 -4.34
C LEU A 9 5.00 26.53 -3.28
N LYS A 10 5.94 27.42 -3.62
CA LYS A 10 6.57 28.35 -2.67
C LYS A 10 5.56 29.30 -2.00
N THR A 11 4.59 29.81 -2.75
CA THR A 11 3.57 30.76 -2.28
C THR A 11 2.22 30.10 -1.99
N ALA A 12 2.07 28.81 -2.31
CA ALA A 12 0.81 28.08 -2.18
C ALA A 12 0.39 27.91 -0.71
N PRO A 13 -0.90 27.68 -0.40
CA PRO A 13 -1.34 27.34 0.95
C PRO A 13 -0.66 26.10 1.51
N GLN A 14 -0.52 26.02 2.84
CA GLN A 14 0.07 24.86 3.52
C GLN A 14 -0.65 23.55 3.16
N SER A 15 -1.98 23.58 3.09
CA SER A 15 -2.81 22.43 2.71
C SER A 15 -2.49 21.91 1.30
N ALA A 16 -2.28 22.81 0.33
CA ALA A 16 -1.93 22.44 -1.04
C ALA A 16 -0.57 21.73 -1.10
N LEU A 17 0.41 22.20 -0.32
CA LEU A 17 1.72 21.57 -0.22
C LEU A 17 1.61 20.15 0.38
N ILE A 18 0.85 19.99 1.47
CA ILE A 18 0.61 18.69 2.10
C ILE A 18 -0.09 17.73 1.15
N SER A 19 -1.14 18.21 0.46
CA SER A 19 -1.93 17.41 -0.48
C SER A 19 -1.09 16.83 -1.61
N LYS A 20 -0.12 17.61 -2.14
CA LYS A 20 0.79 17.14 -3.20
C LYS A 20 1.91 16.24 -2.68
N LEU A 21 2.44 16.50 -1.49
CA LEU A 21 3.56 15.72 -0.94
C LEU A 21 3.13 14.37 -0.36
N ASN A 22 1.96 14.28 0.26
CA ASN A 22 1.51 13.05 0.93
C ASN A 22 1.48 11.81 0.01
N PRO A 23 0.90 11.86 -1.21
CA PRO A 23 0.90 10.72 -2.13
C PRO A 23 2.31 10.30 -2.55
N ILE A 24 3.22 11.27 -2.75
CA ILE A 24 4.62 11.02 -3.12
C ILE A 24 5.36 10.30 -1.99
N ILE A 25 5.29 10.84 -0.77
CA ILE A 25 5.96 10.27 0.40
C ILE A 25 5.43 8.86 0.66
N ARG A 26 4.10 8.69 0.69
CA ARG A 26 3.47 7.38 0.92
C ARG A 26 3.83 6.38 -0.17
N GLY A 27 3.79 6.77 -1.43
CA GLY A 27 4.15 5.88 -2.55
C GLY A 27 5.60 5.42 -2.46
N TRP A 28 6.53 6.35 -2.26
CA TRP A 28 7.96 6.04 -2.18
C TRP A 28 8.29 5.18 -0.95
N SER A 29 7.75 5.52 0.22
CA SER A 29 7.97 4.73 1.44
C SER A 29 7.35 3.34 1.37
N ASN A 30 6.17 3.17 0.76
CA ASN A 30 5.57 1.84 0.54
C ASN A 30 6.39 1.00 -0.44
N TYR A 31 6.97 1.60 -1.49
CA TYR A 31 7.81 0.88 -2.43
C TYR A 31 9.07 0.33 -1.73
N TYR A 32 9.72 1.13 -0.90
CA TYR A 32 10.93 0.73 -0.18
C TYR A 32 10.67 0.06 1.18
N SER A 33 9.42 -0.21 1.56
CA SER A 33 9.12 -0.83 2.87
C SER A 33 9.60 -2.29 2.96
N GLY A 34 9.81 -2.96 1.82
CA GLY A 34 10.29 -4.35 1.75
C GLY A 34 11.78 -4.53 2.04
N VAL A 35 12.57 -3.47 1.96
CA VAL A 35 14.04 -3.51 2.12
C VAL A 35 14.49 -2.85 3.43
N VAL A 36 15.80 -2.86 3.71
CA VAL A 36 16.36 -2.24 4.91
C VAL A 36 16.41 -0.71 4.72
N SER A 37 15.30 -0.03 5.00
CA SER A 37 15.15 1.42 4.75
C SER A 37 14.90 2.29 5.99
N SER A 38 15.01 1.75 7.20
CA SER A 38 14.73 2.50 8.44
C SER A 38 15.58 3.78 8.55
N GLU A 39 16.90 3.65 8.44
CA GLU A 39 17.81 4.80 8.53
C GLU A 39 17.59 5.79 7.39
N THR A 40 17.36 5.31 6.18
CA THR A 40 17.08 6.15 5.01
C THR A 40 15.79 6.94 5.21
N PHE A 41 14.73 6.34 5.77
CA PHE A 41 13.49 7.05 6.07
C PHE A 41 13.71 8.18 7.09
N VAL A 42 14.49 7.93 8.15
CA VAL A 42 14.83 8.96 9.13
C VAL A 42 15.63 10.10 8.48
N LYS A 43 16.62 9.77 7.65
CA LYS A 43 17.41 10.77 6.89
C LYS A 43 16.51 11.61 5.97
N LEU A 44 15.58 10.98 5.26
CA LEU A 44 14.63 11.66 4.38
C LEU A 44 13.64 12.54 5.14
N ASP A 45 13.18 12.13 6.31
CA ASP A 45 12.32 12.95 7.16
C ASP A 45 13.07 14.19 7.65
N HIS A 46 14.33 14.05 8.04
CA HIS A 46 15.17 15.18 8.41
C HIS A 46 15.37 16.17 7.25
N ILE A 47 15.70 15.65 6.06
CA ILE A 47 15.86 16.47 4.84
C ILE A 47 14.55 17.17 4.48
N THR A 48 13.42 16.47 4.57
CA THR A 48 12.08 17.03 4.31
C THR A 48 11.76 18.14 5.31
N TRP A 49 12.08 17.95 6.58
CA TRP A 49 11.92 18.98 7.61
C TRP A 49 12.77 20.22 7.32
N LEU A 50 14.04 20.07 6.92
CA LEU A 50 14.89 21.21 6.54
C LEU A 50 14.28 22.00 5.38
N MET A 51 13.75 21.31 4.37
CA MET A 51 13.10 21.94 3.21
C MET A 51 11.82 22.68 3.61
N LEU A 52 10.98 22.09 4.47
CA LEU A 52 9.75 22.72 4.96
C LEU A 52 10.05 23.90 5.87
N ARG A 53 11.08 23.80 6.71
CA ARG A 53 11.56 24.93 7.51
C ARG A 53 12.00 26.08 6.61
N ALA A 54 12.82 25.82 5.58
CA ALA A 54 13.21 26.86 4.62
C ALA A 54 12.00 27.48 3.90
N TRP A 55 11.01 26.66 3.52
CA TRP A 55 9.76 27.13 2.93
C TRP A 55 9.00 28.06 3.88
N THR A 56 8.80 27.69 5.15
CA THR A 56 8.12 28.54 6.14
C THR A 56 8.87 29.85 6.40
N VAL A 57 10.20 29.79 6.54
CA VAL A 57 11.05 30.99 6.72
C VAL A 57 10.91 31.93 5.54
N SER A 58 10.87 31.41 4.30
CA SER A 58 10.69 32.22 3.10
C SER A 58 9.36 32.99 3.07
N ARG A 59 8.33 32.50 3.76
CA ARG A 59 7.02 33.15 3.86
C ARG A 59 6.95 34.15 5.01
N CYS A 60 7.66 33.88 6.08
CA CYS A 60 7.61 34.72 7.28
C CYS A 60 8.75 35.76 7.34
N GLY A 61 9.63 35.79 6.32
CA GLY A 61 10.75 36.71 6.16
C GLY A 61 11.95 36.48 7.10
N LYS A 62 11.72 35.92 8.29
CA LYS A 62 12.75 35.64 9.31
C LYS A 62 12.50 34.29 9.95
N ALA A 63 13.57 33.59 10.32
CA ALA A 63 13.47 32.40 11.15
C ALA A 63 13.11 32.81 12.58
N ASN A 64 11.90 32.44 13.03
CA ASN A 64 11.44 32.63 14.41
C ASN A 64 10.66 31.38 14.82
N HIS A 65 10.89 30.91 16.04
CA HIS A 65 10.19 29.78 16.63
C HIS A 65 8.67 29.97 16.63
N GLU A 66 8.18 31.14 17.04
CA GLU A 66 6.75 31.48 17.06
C GLU A 66 6.12 31.47 15.65
N LYS A 67 6.91 31.84 14.64
CA LYS A 67 6.46 31.77 13.24
C LYS A 67 6.39 30.33 12.75
N LEU A 68 7.27 29.45 13.23
CA LEU A 68 7.24 28.03 12.89
C LEU A 68 6.06 27.32 13.56
N THR A 69 5.70 27.65 14.80
CA THR A 69 4.56 27.03 15.50
C THR A 69 3.21 27.28 14.80
N ASN A 70 3.12 28.29 13.93
CA ASN A 70 1.94 28.49 13.07
C ASN A 70 1.75 27.36 12.03
N TYR A 71 2.84 26.75 11.57
CA TYR A 71 2.85 25.69 10.55
C TYR A 71 3.17 24.32 11.11
N PHE A 72 3.90 24.26 12.23
CA PHE A 72 4.30 23.04 12.91
C PHE A 72 3.60 22.96 14.26
N ARG A 73 2.92 21.86 14.52
CA ARG A 73 2.11 21.66 15.73
C ARG A 73 2.57 20.42 16.48
N HIS A 74 2.28 20.40 17.77
CA HIS A 74 2.29 19.17 18.54
C HIS A 74 1.03 18.37 18.20
N GLY A 75 1.16 17.06 18.04
CA GLY A 75 0.00 16.22 17.81
C GLY A 75 0.31 14.75 17.97
N THR A 76 -0.76 13.98 18.09
CA THR A 76 -0.72 12.52 18.14
C THR A 76 -1.17 11.97 16.79
N VAL A 77 -0.35 11.11 16.20
CA VAL A 77 -0.64 10.46 14.92
C VAL A 77 -0.87 8.98 15.14
N ARG A 78 -2.01 8.49 14.65
CA ARG A 78 -2.30 7.06 14.61
C ARG A 78 -1.74 6.46 13.33
N LEU A 79 -0.83 5.51 13.48
CA LEU A 79 -0.18 4.80 12.39
C LEU A 79 -1.07 3.69 11.83
N SER A 80 -0.71 3.18 10.64
CA SER A 80 -1.42 2.07 9.99
C SER A 80 -1.42 0.77 10.80
N ASN A 81 -0.44 0.58 11.68
CA ASN A 81 -0.36 -0.55 12.61
C ASN A 81 -1.17 -0.33 13.91
N GLY A 82 -1.96 0.75 13.99
CA GLY A 82 -2.78 1.08 15.15
C GLY A 82 -2.04 1.75 16.29
N LYS A 83 -0.70 1.84 16.24
CA LYS A 83 0.11 2.52 17.26
C LYS A 83 -0.04 4.04 17.15
N GLU A 84 0.03 4.71 18.29
CA GLU A 84 0.05 6.16 18.36
C GLU A 84 1.48 6.67 18.52
N ARG A 85 1.75 7.83 17.93
CA ARG A 85 3.02 8.56 18.09
C ARG A 85 2.76 10.01 18.43
N HIS A 86 3.44 10.49 19.46
CA HIS A 86 3.47 11.90 19.79
C HIS A 86 4.62 12.57 19.04
N GLU A 87 4.30 13.63 18.32
CA GLU A 87 5.24 14.33 17.46
C GLU A 87 5.21 15.81 17.81
N SER A 88 6.38 16.35 18.18
CA SER A 88 6.48 17.75 18.60
C SER A 88 6.51 18.76 17.45
N TRP A 89 6.87 18.28 16.25
CA TRP A 89 7.03 19.11 15.07
C TRP A 89 6.31 18.47 13.87
N LEU A 90 4.98 18.47 13.90
CA LEU A 90 4.14 18.02 12.78
C LEU A 90 3.83 19.19 11.86
N PHE A 91 4.22 19.09 10.58
CA PHE A 91 3.79 20.06 9.59
C PHE A 91 2.29 19.89 9.32
N GLN A 92 1.47 20.73 9.94
CA GLN A 92 0.03 20.55 10.05
C GLN A 92 -0.71 21.90 10.00
N THR A 93 -1.79 21.91 9.23
CA THR A 93 -2.72 23.05 9.14
C THR A 93 -3.55 23.21 10.41
N LYS A 94 -4.20 24.36 10.60
CA LYS A 94 -5.11 24.58 11.74
C LYS A 94 -6.27 23.59 11.76
N ASP A 95 -6.71 23.14 10.58
CA ASP A 95 -7.82 22.20 10.40
C ASP A 95 -7.41 20.73 10.60
N GLY A 96 -6.18 20.47 11.06
CA GLY A 96 -5.68 19.13 11.38
C GLY A 96 -5.08 18.38 10.19
N PHE A 97 -5.10 18.92 8.97
CA PHE A 97 -4.49 18.27 7.81
C PHE A 97 -2.96 18.32 7.91
N GLN A 98 -2.32 17.15 7.93
CA GLN A 98 -0.91 16.98 8.28
C GLN A 98 -0.09 16.25 7.21
N LEU A 99 1.21 16.52 7.19
CA LEU A 99 2.17 15.83 6.34
C LEU A 99 2.55 14.47 6.93
N TRP A 100 2.59 13.45 6.08
CA TRP A 100 3.07 12.12 6.41
C TRP A 100 4.60 12.09 6.47
N LYS A 101 5.16 11.37 7.45
CA LYS A 101 6.61 11.08 7.52
C LYS A 101 6.93 9.72 6.90
N HIS A 102 8.11 9.60 6.32
CA HIS A 102 8.59 8.35 5.71
C HIS A 102 8.70 7.24 6.77
N ASN A 103 9.25 7.57 7.95
CA ASN A 103 9.50 6.62 9.04
C ASN A 103 8.22 6.10 9.74
N TRP A 104 7.06 6.62 9.38
CA TRP A 104 5.76 6.11 9.83
C TRP A 104 5.31 4.88 9.04
N THR A 105 5.95 4.61 7.91
CA THR A 105 5.69 3.41 7.11
C THR A 105 6.37 2.21 7.76
N PRO A 106 5.62 1.17 8.18
CA PRO A 106 6.21 -0.03 8.74
C PRO A 106 7.11 -0.73 7.72
N LEU A 107 8.27 -1.19 8.16
CA LEU A 107 9.09 -2.08 7.34
C LEU A 107 8.49 -3.48 7.33
N VAL A 108 8.33 -4.04 6.15
CA VAL A 108 7.82 -5.38 5.91
C VAL A 108 9.01 -6.27 5.58
N ARG A 109 9.28 -7.27 6.42
CA ARG A 109 10.38 -8.21 6.20
C ARG A 109 9.91 -9.34 5.29
N HIS A 110 10.74 -9.69 4.30
CA HIS A 110 10.56 -10.91 3.54
C HIS A 110 10.67 -12.12 4.48
N THR A 111 9.69 -13.01 4.42
CA THR A 111 9.76 -14.30 5.12
C THR A 111 10.64 -15.26 4.31
N PRO A 112 11.75 -15.76 4.86
CA PRO A 112 12.62 -16.69 4.14
C PRO A 112 11.86 -17.98 3.77
N ILE A 113 12.28 -18.61 2.67
CA ILE A 113 11.83 -19.98 2.34
C ILE A 113 12.36 -20.93 3.41
N ARG A 114 11.58 -21.96 3.78
CA ARG A 114 12.12 -23.01 4.65
C ARG A 114 13.30 -23.69 3.93
N PRO A 115 14.40 -24.02 4.61
CA PRO A 115 15.58 -24.59 3.95
C PRO A 115 15.32 -25.89 3.18
N ASP A 116 14.37 -26.70 3.66
CA ASP A 116 13.96 -28.00 3.11
C ASP A 116 12.84 -27.88 2.07
N ALA A 117 12.21 -26.71 1.92
CA ALA A 117 11.08 -26.55 1.01
C ALA A 117 11.54 -26.36 -0.44
N THR A 118 10.97 -27.17 -1.33
CA THR A 118 11.16 -27.03 -2.79
C THR A 118 9.80 -26.94 -3.48
N PRO A 119 9.65 -26.24 -4.61
CA PRO A 119 8.35 -26.18 -5.31
C PRO A 119 7.76 -27.54 -5.70
N TYR A 120 8.57 -28.60 -5.65
CA TYR A 120 8.23 -29.97 -6.01
C TYR A 120 8.14 -30.92 -4.80
N ASP A 121 8.22 -30.41 -3.58
CA ASP A 121 8.15 -31.20 -2.33
C ASP A 121 6.75 -31.75 -1.99
N GLY A 122 5.75 -31.44 -2.82
CA GLY A 122 4.35 -31.82 -2.61
C GLY A 122 3.63 -31.03 -1.51
N ASN A 123 4.28 -30.05 -0.88
CA ASN A 123 3.70 -29.22 0.18
C ASN A 123 2.90 -28.04 -0.41
N TRP A 124 1.84 -28.36 -1.14
CA TRP A 124 1.00 -27.39 -1.83
C TRP A 124 0.35 -26.36 -0.91
N THR A 125 0.04 -26.76 0.34
CA THR A 125 -0.54 -25.87 1.34
C THR A 125 0.44 -24.78 1.79
N TYR A 126 1.72 -25.13 1.97
CA TYR A 126 2.78 -24.17 2.25
C TYR A 126 2.93 -23.16 1.11
N TRP A 127 3.06 -23.64 -0.13
CA TRP A 127 3.28 -22.79 -1.30
C TRP A 127 2.10 -21.86 -1.57
N ALA A 128 0.86 -22.36 -1.47
CA ALA A 128 -0.33 -21.53 -1.63
C ALA A 128 -0.50 -20.50 -0.50
N THR A 129 -0.14 -20.86 0.74
CA THR A 129 -0.14 -19.92 1.89
C THR A 129 0.90 -18.82 1.67
N ARG A 130 2.12 -19.20 1.26
CA ARG A 130 3.21 -18.26 0.99
C ARG A 130 2.90 -17.30 -0.15
N LYS A 131 2.21 -17.76 -1.19
CA LYS A 131 1.71 -16.89 -2.26
C LYS A 131 0.82 -15.78 -1.72
N GLY A 132 -0.05 -16.09 -0.76
CA GLY A 132 -0.89 -15.09 -0.08
C GLY A 132 -0.13 -14.12 0.83
N GLN A 133 1.07 -14.49 1.28
CA GLN A 133 1.93 -13.69 2.17
C GLN A 133 2.98 -12.86 1.42
N ALA A 134 3.13 -13.07 0.12
CA ALA A 134 4.10 -12.33 -0.69
C ALA A 134 3.75 -10.83 -0.72
N ILE A 135 4.79 -9.98 -0.73
CA ILE A 135 4.66 -8.52 -0.60
C ILE A 135 3.91 -7.91 -1.79
N ASP A 136 4.09 -8.49 -2.97
CA ASP A 136 3.47 -8.10 -4.23
C ASP A 136 2.04 -8.63 -4.39
N THR A 137 1.60 -9.57 -3.55
CA THR A 137 0.24 -10.12 -3.63
C THR A 137 -0.79 -9.08 -3.17
N PRO A 138 -1.75 -8.68 -4.03
CA PRO A 138 -2.77 -7.73 -3.64
C PRO A 138 -3.61 -8.24 -2.47
N ASN A 139 -3.99 -7.35 -1.53
CA ASN A 139 -4.83 -7.70 -0.38
C ASN A 139 -6.12 -8.46 -0.74
N ARG A 140 -6.72 -8.12 -1.90
CA ARG A 140 -7.91 -8.80 -2.43
C ARG A 140 -7.61 -10.28 -2.73
N VAL A 141 -6.48 -10.55 -3.40
CA VAL A 141 -6.02 -11.91 -3.73
C VAL A 141 -5.63 -12.66 -2.45
N ALA A 142 -4.86 -12.05 -1.54
CA ALA A 142 -4.46 -12.69 -0.29
C ALA A 142 -5.67 -13.15 0.56
N LYS A 143 -6.71 -12.32 0.66
CA LYS A 143 -7.96 -12.66 1.35
C LYS A 143 -8.68 -13.82 0.69
N LEU A 144 -8.79 -13.83 -0.64
CA LEU A 144 -9.45 -14.90 -1.37
C LEU A 144 -8.66 -16.21 -1.35
N LEU A 145 -7.31 -16.16 -1.42
CA LEU A 145 -6.45 -17.33 -1.22
C LEU A 145 -6.72 -17.99 0.13
N LYS A 146 -6.81 -17.19 1.20
CA LYS A 146 -7.17 -17.67 2.53
C LYS A 146 -8.58 -18.28 2.56
N LYS A 147 -9.58 -17.59 1.99
CA LYS A 147 -10.98 -18.06 1.90
C LYS A 147 -11.09 -19.39 1.16
N GLN A 148 -10.31 -19.58 0.09
CA GLN A 148 -10.31 -20.76 -0.78
C GLN A 148 -9.31 -21.83 -0.35
N LYS A 149 -8.64 -21.66 0.79
CA LYS A 149 -7.61 -22.59 1.28
C LYS A 149 -6.51 -22.86 0.23
N GLY A 150 -6.16 -21.83 -0.54
CA GLY A 150 -5.11 -21.90 -1.56
C GLY A 150 -5.48 -22.65 -2.84
N LYS A 151 -6.77 -22.99 -3.04
CA LYS A 151 -7.23 -23.77 -4.19
C LYS A 151 -8.01 -22.91 -5.19
N CYS A 152 -7.86 -23.23 -6.47
CA CYS A 152 -8.71 -22.72 -7.54
C CYS A 152 -10.14 -23.24 -7.36
N LYS A 153 -11.13 -22.37 -7.58
CA LYS A 153 -12.55 -22.76 -7.43
C LYS A 153 -13.09 -23.60 -8.58
N TRP A 154 -12.44 -23.54 -9.74
CA TRP A 154 -12.80 -24.29 -10.93
C TRP A 154 -12.18 -25.70 -10.95
N CYS A 155 -10.84 -25.78 -11.05
CA CYS A 155 -10.16 -27.08 -11.17
C CYS A 155 -9.88 -27.78 -9.82
N GLY A 156 -10.06 -27.09 -8.69
CA GLY A 156 -9.82 -27.64 -7.35
C GLY A 156 -8.35 -27.83 -6.96
N LEU A 157 -7.42 -27.57 -7.89
CA LEU A 157 -5.98 -27.65 -7.66
C LEU A 157 -5.46 -26.46 -6.85
N TYR A 158 -4.31 -26.64 -6.20
CA TYR A 158 -3.63 -25.56 -5.49
C TYR A 158 -2.99 -24.57 -6.46
N PHE A 159 -2.84 -23.33 -6.02
CA PHE A 159 -2.01 -22.35 -6.70
C PHE A 159 -0.53 -22.60 -6.40
N ALA A 160 0.22 -23.02 -7.41
CA ALA A 160 1.66 -23.11 -7.39
C ALA A 160 2.30 -21.69 -7.36
N PRO A 161 3.59 -21.57 -6.98
CA PRO A 161 4.27 -20.29 -6.90
C PRO A 161 4.22 -19.51 -8.22
N THR A 162 4.45 -20.18 -9.35
CA THR A 162 4.52 -19.61 -10.69
C THR A 162 3.17 -19.35 -11.34
N ASP A 163 2.08 -19.85 -10.78
CA ASP A 163 0.75 -19.71 -11.38
C ASP A 163 0.31 -18.25 -11.50
N ILE A 164 -0.35 -17.89 -12.59
CA ILE A 164 -1.04 -16.60 -12.68
C ILE A 164 -2.42 -16.78 -12.03
N VAL A 165 -2.67 -15.97 -11.00
CA VAL A 165 -3.91 -16.00 -10.20
C VAL A 165 -4.77 -14.83 -10.60
N GLU A 166 -6.01 -15.12 -11.00
CA GLU A 166 -6.94 -14.10 -11.45
C GLU A 166 -8.17 -14.06 -10.55
N VAL A 167 -8.65 -12.84 -10.28
CA VAL A 167 -9.87 -12.60 -9.55
C VAL A 167 -11.01 -12.58 -10.54
N ASP A 168 -12.04 -13.37 -10.26
CA ASP A 168 -13.23 -13.50 -11.08
C ASP A 168 -14.51 -13.43 -10.23
N HIS A 169 -15.65 -13.20 -10.88
CA HIS A 169 -16.97 -13.19 -10.26
C HIS A 169 -17.68 -14.52 -10.49
N ILE A 170 -18.21 -15.14 -9.43
CA ILE A 170 -18.97 -16.40 -9.53
C ILE A 170 -20.22 -16.20 -10.40
N VAL A 171 -20.97 -15.12 -10.15
CA VAL A 171 -21.98 -14.60 -11.06
C VAL A 171 -21.35 -13.45 -11.83
N PRO A 172 -21.23 -13.53 -13.16
CA PRO A 172 -20.68 -12.46 -13.97
C PRO A 172 -21.41 -11.13 -13.75
N ARG A 173 -20.68 -10.01 -13.84
CA ARG A 173 -21.29 -8.68 -13.73
C ARG A 173 -22.34 -8.42 -14.81
N SER A 174 -22.15 -8.95 -16.01
CA SER A 174 -23.11 -8.89 -17.11
C SER A 174 -24.45 -9.56 -16.78
N GLN A 175 -24.44 -10.55 -15.88
CA GLN A 175 -25.62 -11.28 -15.40
C GLN A 175 -26.13 -10.75 -14.05
N GLY A 176 -25.75 -9.53 -13.66
CA GLY A 176 -26.21 -8.89 -12.42
C GLY A 176 -25.38 -9.23 -11.17
N GLY A 177 -24.24 -9.89 -11.32
CA GLY A 177 -23.33 -10.21 -10.21
C GLY A 177 -22.68 -8.97 -9.57
N LYS A 178 -22.66 -8.91 -8.24
CA LYS A 178 -22.09 -7.78 -7.47
C LYS A 178 -20.58 -7.94 -7.22
N ASP A 179 -19.84 -6.83 -7.08
CA ASP A 179 -18.42 -6.82 -6.69
C ASP A 179 -18.23 -6.97 -5.18
N GLU A 180 -18.64 -8.11 -4.62
CA GLU A 180 -18.53 -8.40 -3.20
C GLU A 180 -17.77 -9.69 -2.93
N TYR A 181 -17.06 -9.77 -1.80
CA TYR A 181 -16.25 -10.95 -1.46
C TYR A 181 -17.02 -12.27 -1.46
N LYS A 182 -18.36 -12.24 -1.31
CA LYS A 182 -19.21 -13.44 -1.43
C LYS A 182 -19.27 -13.95 -2.87
N ASN A 183 -19.32 -13.04 -3.84
CA ASN A 183 -19.37 -13.30 -5.27
C ASN A 183 -17.97 -13.34 -5.94
N LEU A 184 -16.89 -13.08 -5.21
CA LEU A 184 -15.53 -13.16 -5.75
C LEU A 184 -14.91 -14.54 -5.53
N GLN A 185 -14.17 -14.99 -6.54
CA GLN A 185 -13.37 -16.20 -6.54
C GLN A 185 -12.00 -15.98 -7.19
N LEU A 186 -11.05 -16.87 -6.88
CA LEU A 186 -9.76 -16.97 -7.55
C LEU A 186 -9.71 -18.20 -8.44
N LEU A 187 -9.19 -17.98 -9.63
CA LEU A 187 -9.02 -18.96 -10.68
C LEU A 187 -7.57 -18.92 -11.18
N HIS A 188 -7.10 -20.04 -11.74
CA HIS A 188 -5.94 -20.02 -12.62
C HIS A 188 -6.31 -19.28 -13.90
N ARG A 189 -5.33 -18.65 -14.56
CA ARG A 189 -5.58 -17.94 -15.81
C ARG A 189 -6.34 -18.77 -16.85
N HIS A 190 -5.86 -19.97 -17.14
CA HIS A 190 -6.54 -20.87 -18.08
C HIS A 190 -7.96 -21.22 -17.64
N THR A 191 -8.17 -21.50 -16.34
CA THR A 191 -9.52 -21.81 -15.83
C THR A 191 -10.49 -20.64 -15.88
N ARG A 192 -10.01 -19.40 -15.79
CA ARG A 192 -10.87 -18.22 -15.97
C ARG A 192 -11.32 -18.12 -17.42
N ASP A 193 -10.41 -18.35 -18.35
CA ASP A 193 -10.71 -18.31 -19.78
C ASP A 193 -11.75 -19.40 -20.13
N ASP A 194 -11.61 -20.60 -19.57
CA ASP A 194 -12.60 -21.71 -19.69
C ASP A 194 -13.97 -21.34 -19.10
N GLN A 195 -13.99 -20.79 -17.88
CA GLN A 195 -15.23 -20.38 -17.23
C GLN A 195 -15.95 -19.28 -18.02
N THR A 196 -15.21 -18.28 -18.50
CA THR A 196 -15.76 -17.19 -19.29
C THR A 196 -16.36 -17.71 -20.60
N ALA A 197 -15.70 -18.65 -21.26
CA ALA A 197 -16.23 -19.30 -22.46
C ALA A 197 -17.55 -20.05 -22.17
N LEU A 198 -17.63 -20.77 -21.04
CA LEU A 198 -18.85 -21.46 -20.64
C LEU A 198 -19.99 -20.49 -20.29
N ASP A 199 -19.69 -19.40 -19.57
CA ASP A 199 -20.68 -18.40 -19.18
C ASP A 199 -21.23 -17.66 -20.40
N ASN A 200 -20.37 -17.37 -21.39
CA ASN A 200 -20.81 -16.81 -22.67
C ASN A 200 -21.68 -17.79 -23.46
N ALA A 201 -21.32 -19.07 -23.51
CA ALA A 201 -22.14 -20.09 -24.18
C ALA A 201 -23.53 -20.24 -23.55
N ARG A 202 -23.64 -20.08 -22.22
CA ARG A 202 -24.93 -20.11 -21.48
C ARG A 202 -25.76 -18.83 -21.62
N ALA A 203 -25.13 -17.73 -22.02
CA ALA A 203 -25.80 -16.44 -22.21
C ALA A 203 -26.38 -16.26 -23.62
N VAL A 204 -26.08 -17.17 -24.55
CA VAL A 204 -26.73 -17.22 -25.87
C VAL A 204 -28.10 -17.91 -25.71
N PRO A 205 -29.21 -17.25 -26.07
CA PRO A 205 -30.56 -17.80 -25.96
C PRO A 205 -30.81 -18.98 -26.90
#